data_AF-A0A9X6VA19-F1
#
_entry.id   AF-A0A9X6VA19-F1
#
_cell.length_a   1.000
_cell.length_b   1.000
_cell.length_c   1.000
_cell.angle_alpha   90.00
_cell.angle_beta   90.00
_cell.angle_gamma   90.00
#
_symmetry.space_group_name_H-M   'P 1'
#
loop_
_entity.id
_entity.type
_entity.pdbx_description
1 polymer ?
#
loop_
_entity_poly.entity_id
_entity_poly.type
_entity_poly.pdbx_seq_one_letter_code
_entity_poly.pdbx_strand_id
1 'polypeptide(L)'
;MEQRKEQAIHKLIEEGLFFRINKSKLARHFLKDVLEINVFQLSTDEVSKEICKKYNYTLEELPKEKEELFKFVAEDIMGIDADLEPYQVFNSEVLQVMDDLKKINSMIQEYEKMQQVKDIDRYERTKYQYLVEKLNKAKNEVCDYMAENIKSYVYRKMKSKKKQYKDILFSNIFYDITDLPYPFRGNEKEYKITVFAGLDYKFNHMTIMENLELKSNYIHDKKKFHDLVDIYINSNDFCNDILSIIEGNHILNKRVMIKKAIDVYIEGRMELFCQIIPLQIEGLIYDYCIELGISPSKIDRVPFDKKLEELVAIDKNFKCHEYFMYDFIELRNTAAHGRLHDDMNYKDTANMLILDLLYLCKFVNSSSATAVNRMIKLVKEIERENTLNDEWDAEYKVLEFINEYRKERLPTFYDTNKEIQKIVEYAHSEDFIKYIKLNVMYPAHLTQGQKDNIRDILIYLKKSPELKEECTYLLKELSKNANYQE
;
A
#
# COMPACT_ATOMS: atom_id res chain seq x y z
N MET A 1 27.88 18.53 -13.96
CA MET A 1 28.71 18.46 -12.73
C MET A 1 28.11 17.47 -11.74
N GLU A 2 26.82 17.57 -11.41
CA GLU A 2 26.15 16.66 -10.47
C GLU A 2 26.21 15.17 -10.89
N GLN A 3 26.01 14.85 -12.17
CA GLN A 3 26.17 13.49 -12.69
C GLN A 3 27.57 12.90 -12.45
N ARG A 4 28.64 13.71 -12.58
CA ARG A 4 30.01 13.26 -12.32
C ARG A 4 30.28 13.04 -10.83
N LYS A 5 29.66 13.86 -9.96
CA LYS A 5 29.73 13.64 -8.50
C LYS A 5 29.08 12.32 -8.13
N GLU A 6 27.87 12.08 -8.64
CA GLU A 6 27.11 10.86 -8.35
C GLU A 6 27.85 9.62 -8.87
N GLN A 7 28.42 9.67 -10.08
CA GLN A 7 29.27 8.58 -10.62
C GLN A 7 30.49 8.29 -9.74
N ALA A 8 31.18 9.32 -9.25
CA ALA A 8 32.32 9.14 -8.36
C ALA A 8 31.90 8.54 -7.01
N ILE A 9 30.75 8.94 -6.47
CA ILE A 9 30.22 8.35 -5.23
C ILE A 9 29.83 6.88 -5.44
N HIS A 10 29.16 6.55 -6.55
CA HIS A 10 28.82 5.16 -6.88
C HIS A 10 30.06 4.28 -7.00
N LYS A 11 31.13 4.77 -7.63
CA LYS A 11 32.41 4.05 -7.68
C LYS A 11 32.96 3.76 -6.27
N LEU A 12 32.92 4.73 -5.36
CA LEU A 12 33.36 4.54 -3.96
C LEU A 12 32.48 3.54 -3.19
N ILE A 13 31.20 3.43 -3.55
CA ILE A 13 30.24 2.45 -3.00
C ILE A 13 30.55 1.03 -3.52
N GLU A 14 30.82 0.90 -4.82
CA GLU A 14 31.18 -0.36 -5.48
C GLU A 14 32.50 -0.91 -4.91
N GLU A 15 33.52 -0.06 -4.77
CA GLU A 15 34.80 -0.39 -4.15
C GLU A 15 34.69 -0.66 -2.63
N GLY A 16 33.54 -0.36 -2.02
CA GLY A 16 33.28 -0.53 -0.60
C GLY A 16 33.99 0.47 0.31
N LEU A 17 34.67 1.48 -0.25
CA LEU A 17 35.34 2.53 0.50
C LEU A 17 34.34 3.39 1.27
N PHE A 18 33.18 3.68 0.66
CA PHE A 18 32.14 4.53 1.25
C PHE A 18 31.75 4.10 2.67
N PHE A 19 31.73 2.79 2.95
CA PHE A 19 31.26 2.24 4.22
C PHE A 19 32.37 1.79 5.18
N ARG A 20 33.65 1.99 4.82
CA ARG A 20 34.81 1.49 5.59
C ARG A 20 35.67 2.58 6.21
N ILE A 21 35.51 3.82 5.78
CA ILE A 21 36.34 4.95 6.21
C ILE A 21 35.47 6.11 6.69
N ASN A 22 36.08 7.04 7.42
CA ASN A 22 35.42 8.26 7.86
C ASN A 22 35.26 9.26 6.71
N LYS A 23 34.37 10.25 6.91
CA LYS A 23 34.09 11.29 5.91
C LYS A 23 35.33 12.00 5.36
N SER A 24 36.28 12.39 6.21
CA SER A 24 37.46 13.12 5.78
C SER A 24 38.32 12.30 4.81
N LYS A 25 38.50 11.00 5.08
CA LYS A 25 39.21 10.10 4.15
C LYS A 25 38.40 9.86 2.89
N LEU A 26 37.08 9.71 3.00
CA LEU A 26 36.19 9.53 1.86
C LEU A 26 36.23 10.74 0.91
N ALA A 27 36.21 11.96 1.45
CA ALA A 27 36.36 13.20 0.69
C ALA A 27 37.67 13.25 -0.09
N ARG A 28 38.76 12.74 0.47
CA ARG A 28 40.05 12.66 -0.24
C ARG A 28 40.01 11.69 -1.42
N HIS A 29 39.39 10.52 -1.25
CA HIS A 29 39.21 9.58 -2.35
C HIS A 29 38.28 10.16 -3.44
N PHE A 30 37.19 10.81 -3.02
CA PHE A 30 36.28 11.51 -3.93
C PHE A 30 37.00 12.60 -4.72
N LEU A 31 37.78 13.46 -4.06
CA LEU A 31 38.52 14.52 -4.75
C LEU A 31 39.59 13.97 -5.69
N LYS A 32 40.26 12.86 -5.35
CA LYS A 32 41.19 12.21 -6.28
C LYS A 32 40.48 11.80 -7.57
N ASP A 33 39.31 11.19 -7.46
CA ASP A 33 38.54 10.70 -8.61
C ASP A 33 37.87 11.82 -9.40
N VAL A 34 37.39 12.88 -8.73
CA VAL A 34 36.69 13.98 -9.40
C VAL A 34 37.64 15.07 -9.90
N LEU A 35 38.73 15.36 -9.20
CA LEU A 35 39.72 16.36 -9.63
C LEU A 35 40.80 15.77 -10.55
N GLU A 36 40.92 14.44 -10.64
CA GLU A 36 41.95 13.72 -11.42
C GLU A 36 43.39 14.04 -10.99
N ILE A 37 43.59 14.45 -9.73
CA ILE A 37 44.90 14.79 -9.15
C ILE A 37 45.15 14.03 -7.85
N ASN A 38 46.42 13.87 -7.49
CA ASN A 38 46.79 13.18 -6.26
C ASN A 38 46.70 14.11 -5.03
N VAL A 39 45.48 14.29 -4.51
CA VAL A 39 45.22 15.04 -3.27
C VAL A 39 45.90 14.47 -2.02
N PHE A 40 46.54 13.29 -2.09
CA PHE A 40 47.35 12.75 -0.99
C PHE A 40 48.75 13.36 -0.93
N GLN A 41 49.23 13.99 -2.02
CA GLN A 41 50.58 14.56 -2.14
C GLN A 41 50.58 16.10 -2.20
N LEU A 42 49.43 16.73 -2.41
CA LEU A 42 49.30 18.19 -2.49
C LEU A 42 49.18 18.86 -1.12
N SER A 43 49.61 20.12 -1.03
CA SER A 43 49.37 20.99 0.12
C SER A 43 47.89 21.41 0.21
N THR A 44 47.42 21.78 1.40
CA THR A 44 46.02 22.22 1.60
C THR A 44 45.65 23.39 0.69
N ASP A 45 46.55 24.37 0.53
CA ASP A 45 46.32 25.54 -0.32
C ASP A 45 46.17 25.18 -1.80
N GLU A 46 46.94 24.20 -2.28
CA GLU A 46 46.82 23.69 -3.65
C GLU A 46 45.49 22.97 -3.86
N VAL A 47 45.07 22.15 -2.90
CA VAL A 47 43.77 21.46 -2.94
C VAL A 47 42.62 22.48 -2.93
N SER A 48 42.67 23.49 -2.06
CA SER A 48 41.64 24.56 -2.00
C SER A 48 41.52 25.32 -3.31
N LYS A 49 42.64 25.68 -3.95
CA LYS A 49 42.64 26.34 -5.27
C LYS A 49 41.96 25.49 -6.35
N GLU A 50 42.20 24.19 -6.37
CA GLU A 50 41.56 23.28 -7.34
C GLU A 50 40.06 23.08 -7.07
N ILE A 51 39.65 23.06 -5.79
CA ILE A 51 38.23 23.05 -5.40
C ILE A 51 37.54 24.32 -5.89
N CYS A 52 38.12 25.50 -5.65
CA CYS A 52 37.59 26.78 -6.12
C CYS A 52 37.40 26.79 -7.65
N LYS A 53 38.40 26.32 -8.40
CA LYS A 53 38.33 26.24 -9.88
C LYS A 53 37.20 25.36 -10.38
N LYS A 54 36.96 24.22 -9.72
CA LYS A 54 36.02 23.20 -10.24
C LYS A 54 34.59 23.35 -9.72
N TYR A 55 34.41 23.92 -8.53
CA TYR A 55 33.12 24.03 -7.86
C TYR A 55 32.64 25.46 -7.61
N ASN A 56 33.38 26.47 -8.09
CA ASN A 56 33.01 27.89 -8.07
C ASN A 56 32.86 28.50 -6.65
N TYR A 57 33.68 28.03 -5.71
CA TYR A 57 33.86 28.64 -4.38
C TYR A 57 34.98 29.68 -4.40
N THR A 58 34.95 30.66 -3.49
CA THR A 58 36.11 31.52 -3.21
C THR A 58 37.00 30.91 -2.13
N LEU A 59 38.26 31.37 -2.03
CA LEU A 59 39.20 30.84 -1.01
C LEU A 59 38.76 31.22 0.41
N GLU A 60 38.03 32.33 0.56
CA GLU A 60 37.51 32.79 1.85
C GLU A 60 36.34 31.92 2.36
N GLU A 61 35.65 31.23 1.47
CA GLU A 61 34.53 30.33 1.79
C GLU A 61 35.00 28.95 2.27
N LEU A 62 36.27 28.59 2.01
CA LEU A 62 36.82 27.28 2.36
C LEU A 62 37.51 27.28 3.73
N PRO A 63 37.35 26.21 4.53
CA PRO A 63 38.11 26.06 5.77
C PRO A 63 39.63 26.04 5.52
N LYS A 64 40.38 26.68 6.42
CA LYS A 64 41.86 26.75 6.34
C LYS A 64 42.52 25.52 6.96
N GLU A 65 41.85 24.90 7.93
CA GLU A 65 42.35 23.68 8.55
C GLU A 65 42.10 22.49 7.61
N LYS A 66 43.10 21.60 7.50
CA LYS A 66 43.08 20.49 6.56
C LYS A 66 41.92 19.52 6.81
N GLU A 67 41.64 19.21 8.07
CA GLU A 67 40.58 18.25 8.42
C GLU A 67 39.19 18.86 8.23
N GLU A 68 39.00 20.13 8.59
CA GLU A 68 37.76 20.88 8.34
C GLU A 68 37.47 21.02 6.84
N LEU A 69 38.49 21.23 6.00
CA LEU A 69 38.33 21.29 4.55
C LEU A 69 37.75 19.98 3.99
N PHE A 70 38.24 18.84 4.45
CA PHE A 70 37.73 17.55 3.96
C PHE A 70 36.35 17.19 4.53
N LYS A 71 36.01 17.66 5.74
CA LYS A 71 34.63 17.58 6.24
C LYS A 71 33.68 18.43 5.39
N PHE A 72 34.03 19.67 5.10
CA PHE A 72 33.28 20.54 4.19
C PHE A 72 33.05 19.88 2.83
N VAL A 73 34.08 19.23 2.26
CA VAL A 73 33.92 18.50 1.00
C VAL A 73 32.92 17.34 1.13
N ALA A 74 32.96 16.58 2.21
CA ALA A 74 32.01 15.49 2.44
C ALA A 74 30.57 16.02 2.62
N GLU A 75 30.40 17.13 3.32
CA GLU A 75 29.08 17.65 3.70
C GLU A 75 28.44 18.47 2.58
N ASP A 76 29.16 19.47 2.06
CA ASP A 76 28.63 20.46 1.12
C ASP A 76 28.77 20.04 -0.34
N ILE A 77 29.86 19.35 -0.69
CA ILE A 77 30.14 18.95 -2.08
C ILE A 77 29.58 17.57 -2.38
N MET A 78 29.87 16.58 -1.53
CA MET A 78 29.36 15.22 -1.67
C MET A 78 27.93 15.06 -1.16
N GLY A 79 27.45 15.98 -0.31
CA GLY A 79 26.08 15.95 0.21
C GLY A 79 25.84 14.89 1.28
N ILE A 80 26.86 14.50 2.03
CA ILE A 80 26.74 13.57 3.16
C ILE A 80 26.21 14.35 4.38
N ASP A 81 25.27 13.77 5.12
CA ASP A 81 24.74 14.36 6.34
C ASP A 81 25.87 14.67 7.35
N ALA A 82 25.87 15.87 7.94
CA ALA A 82 26.93 16.33 8.84
C ALA A 82 27.01 15.51 10.15
N ASP A 83 25.88 14.99 10.63
CA ASP A 83 25.79 14.34 11.94
C ASP A 83 26.07 12.83 11.88
N LEU A 84 26.14 12.24 10.68
CA LEU A 84 26.21 10.79 10.49
C LEU A 84 27.52 10.33 9.87
N GLU A 85 28.23 9.36 10.44
CA GLU A 85 29.38 8.74 9.77
C GLU A 85 28.96 7.54 8.91
N PRO A 86 29.36 7.45 7.62
CA PRO A 86 28.92 6.39 6.71
C PRO A 86 29.13 4.96 7.23
N TYR A 87 30.30 4.70 7.83
CA TYR A 87 30.63 3.39 8.37
C TYR A 87 29.81 3.05 9.63
N GLN A 88 29.43 4.06 10.44
CA GLN A 88 28.61 3.85 11.63
C GLN A 88 27.18 3.49 11.24
N VAL A 89 26.60 4.22 10.28
CA VAL A 89 25.25 3.95 9.77
C VAL A 89 25.20 2.57 9.11
N PHE A 90 26.21 2.23 8.30
CA PHE A 90 26.32 0.89 7.72
C PHE A 90 26.39 -0.21 8.78
N ASN A 91 27.27 -0.06 9.78
CA ASN A 91 27.40 -1.05 10.85
C ASN A 91 26.11 -1.16 11.68
N SER A 92 25.43 -0.06 11.98
CA SER A 92 24.15 -0.10 12.68
C SER A 92 23.07 -0.83 11.89
N GLU A 93 23.04 -0.63 10.57
CA GLU A 93 22.09 -1.29 9.68
C GLU A 93 22.37 -2.80 9.62
N VAL A 94 23.64 -3.21 9.51
CA VAL A 94 24.05 -4.62 9.57
C VAL A 94 23.64 -5.26 10.89
N LEU A 95 23.84 -4.59 12.03
CA LEU A 95 23.44 -5.10 13.33
C LEU A 95 21.92 -5.30 13.42
N GLN A 96 21.13 -4.34 12.94
CA GLN A 96 19.67 -4.49 12.90
C GLN A 96 19.23 -5.66 12.01
N VAL A 97 19.87 -5.86 10.85
CA VAL A 97 19.61 -7.01 9.97
C VAL A 97 19.92 -8.33 10.69
N MET A 98 21.04 -8.39 11.43
CA MET A 98 21.40 -9.58 12.19
C MET A 98 20.40 -9.88 13.31
N ASP A 99 19.90 -8.86 14.00
CA ASP A 99 18.87 -9.00 15.04
C ASP A 99 17.55 -9.51 14.45
N ASP A 100 17.13 -8.97 13.30
CA ASP A 100 15.93 -9.42 12.59
C ASP A 100 16.07 -10.88 12.14
N LEU A 101 17.20 -11.28 11.56
CA LEU A 101 17.47 -12.67 11.18
C LEU A 101 17.47 -13.60 12.39
N LYS A 102 18.07 -13.19 13.50
CA LYS A 102 18.07 -13.96 14.75
C LYS A 102 16.64 -14.17 15.25
N LYS A 103 15.82 -13.12 15.20
CA LYS A 103 14.41 -13.19 15.58
C LYS A 103 13.59 -14.11 14.69
N ILE A 104 13.74 -13.97 13.36
CA ILE A 104 13.09 -14.85 12.39
C ILE A 104 13.46 -16.31 12.65
N ASN A 105 14.75 -16.62 12.81
CA ASN A 105 15.21 -17.98 13.10
C ASN A 105 14.65 -18.51 14.43
N SER A 106 14.57 -17.66 15.47
CA SER A 106 13.96 -18.05 16.75
C SER A 106 12.48 -18.39 16.59
N MET A 107 11.72 -17.59 15.84
CA MET A 107 10.29 -17.82 15.58
C MET A 107 10.08 -19.10 14.75
N ILE A 108 10.91 -19.35 13.73
CA ILE A 108 10.87 -20.60 12.95
C ILE A 108 11.07 -21.80 13.87
N GLN A 109 12.10 -21.79 14.71
CA GLN A 109 12.39 -22.89 15.64
C GLN A 109 11.26 -23.10 16.66
N GLU A 110 10.65 -22.03 17.15
CA GLU A 110 9.50 -22.10 18.05
C GLU A 110 8.31 -22.79 17.36
N TYR A 111 7.95 -22.35 16.16
CA TYR A 111 6.79 -22.86 15.43
C TYR A 111 7.00 -24.28 14.88
N GLU A 112 8.22 -24.64 14.50
CA GLU A 112 8.57 -26.03 14.15
C GLU A 112 8.42 -26.98 15.36
N LYS A 113 8.79 -26.52 16.57
CA LYS A 113 8.58 -27.31 17.79
C LYS A 113 7.09 -27.47 18.10
N MET A 114 6.30 -26.41 17.95
CA MET A 114 4.84 -26.47 18.15
C MET A 114 4.17 -27.46 17.20
N GLN A 115 4.64 -27.59 15.96
CA GLN A 115 4.12 -28.59 15.01
C GLN A 115 4.37 -30.04 15.42
N GLN A 116 5.43 -30.30 16.20
CA GLN A 116 5.82 -31.63 16.65
C GLN A 116 5.12 -32.06 17.95
N VAL A 117 4.30 -31.19 18.55
CA VAL A 117 3.52 -31.50 19.75
C VAL A 117 2.58 -32.66 19.45
N LYS A 118 2.65 -33.69 20.30
CA LYS A 118 1.77 -34.86 20.21
C LYS A 118 0.32 -34.42 20.42
N ASP A 119 -0.58 -34.93 19.59
CA ASP A 119 -2.02 -34.62 19.64
C ASP A 119 -2.40 -33.17 19.27
N ILE A 120 -1.50 -32.41 18.61
CA ILE A 120 -1.87 -31.10 18.05
C ILE A 120 -2.99 -31.22 17.02
N ASP A 121 -3.99 -30.35 17.14
CA ASP A 121 -5.08 -30.23 16.17
C ASP A 121 -4.56 -29.93 14.75
N ARG A 122 -5.28 -30.42 13.74
CA ARG A 122 -4.87 -30.28 12.33
C ARG A 122 -4.87 -28.82 11.87
N TYR A 123 -5.84 -28.01 12.28
CA TYR A 123 -5.91 -26.60 11.91
C TYR A 123 -4.78 -25.82 12.57
N GLU A 124 -4.55 -26.03 13.86
CA GLU A 124 -3.42 -25.44 14.58
C GLU A 124 -2.07 -25.80 13.94
N ARG A 125 -1.85 -27.07 13.57
CA ARG A 125 -0.63 -27.48 12.86
C ARG A 125 -0.45 -26.72 11.54
N THR A 126 -1.54 -26.51 10.80
CA THR A 126 -1.50 -25.84 9.50
C THR A 126 -1.20 -24.34 9.64
N LYS A 127 -1.68 -23.69 10.72
CA LYS A 127 -1.33 -22.30 11.07
C LYS A 127 0.19 -22.15 11.31
N TYR A 128 0.78 -23.04 12.11
CA TYR A 128 2.24 -23.00 12.35
C TYR A 128 3.03 -23.29 11.08
N GLN A 129 2.60 -24.24 10.26
CA GLN A 129 3.25 -24.52 8.98
C GLN A 129 3.25 -23.28 8.08
N TYR A 130 2.11 -22.60 7.95
CA TYR A 130 2.00 -21.35 7.20
C TYR A 130 2.96 -20.27 7.72
N LEU A 131 3.03 -20.07 9.04
CA LEU A 131 3.94 -19.08 9.62
C LEU A 131 5.41 -19.43 9.37
N VAL A 132 5.79 -20.71 9.42
CA VAL A 132 7.15 -21.16 9.07
C VAL A 132 7.46 -20.89 7.60
N GLU A 133 6.55 -21.18 6.68
CA GLU A 133 6.72 -20.88 5.26
C GLU A 133 6.85 -19.36 5.02
N LYS A 134 5.99 -18.56 5.67
CA LYS A 134 6.01 -17.08 5.61
C LYS A 134 7.31 -16.50 6.19
N LEU A 135 7.80 -17.03 7.31
CA LEU A 135 9.06 -16.62 7.94
C LEU A 135 10.29 -17.01 7.10
N ASN A 136 10.27 -18.18 6.44
CA ASN A 136 11.35 -18.57 5.53
C ASN A 136 11.40 -17.65 4.31
N LYS A 137 10.25 -17.22 3.78
CA LYS A 137 10.20 -16.20 2.73
C LYS A 137 10.79 -14.86 3.21
N ALA A 138 10.38 -14.40 4.39
CA ALA A 138 10.93 -13.17 4.98
C ALA A 138 12.45 -13.28 5.22
N LYS A 139 12.95 -14.44 5.67
CA LYS A 139 14.38 -14.69 5.80
C LYS A 139 15.13 -14.49 4.49
N ASN A 140 14.59 -15.01 3.39
CA ASN A 140 15.19 -14.83 2.06
C ASN A 140 15.16 -13.36 1.65
N GLU A 141 14.06 -12.65 1.84
CA GLU A 141 13.95 -11.20 1.56
C GLU A 141 14.99 -10.38 2.34
N VAL A 142 15.26 -10.74 3.60
CA VAL A 142 16.31 -10.11 4.41
C VAL A 142 17.71 -10.41 3.87
N CYS A 143 17.97 -11.66 3.46
CA CYS A 143 19.24 -12.05 2.84
C CYS A 143 19.46 -11.31 1.51
N ASP A 144 18.44 -11.21 0.66
CA ASP A 144 18.49 -10.51 -0.63
C ASP A 144 18.75 -9.02 -0.41
N TYR A 145 18.08 -8.41 0.58
CA TYR A 145 18.36 -7.04 0.99
C TYR A 145 19.82 -6.85 1.43
N MET A 146 20.35 -7.76 2.26
CA MET A 146 21.72 -7.70 2.73
C MET A 146 22.74 -7.85 1.58
N ALA A 147 22.44 -8.69 0.59
CA ALA A 147 23.31 -8.95 -0.55
C ALA A 147 23.34 -7.78 -1.54
N GLU A 148 22.18 -7.22 -1.86
CA GLU A 148 22.01 -6.35 -3.03
C GLU A 148 21.70 -4.89 -2.68
N ASN A 149 20.97 -4.65 -1.59
CA ASN A 149 20.28 -3.36 -1.37
C ASN A 149 20.79 -2.56 -0.17
N ILE A 150 21.46 -3.19 0.80
CA ILE A 150 21.92 -2.54 2.04
C ILE A 150 22.80 -1.31 1.78
N LYS A 151 23.71 -1.38 0.80
CA LYS A 151 24.60 -0.26 0.45
C LYS A 151 23.81 0.92 -0.07
N SER A 152 22.88 0.68 -0.99
CA SER A 152 22.02 1.70 -1.60
C SER A 152 21.09 2.34 -0.57
N TYR A 153 20.55 1.53 0.33
CA TYR A 153 19.71 1.99 1.44
C TYR A 153 20.47 2.89 2.40
N VAL A 154 21.65 2.45 2.88
CA VAL A 154 22.51 3.25 3.76
C VAL A 154 22.92 4.54 3.06
N TYR A 155 23.33 4.49 1.80
CA TYR A 155 23.69 5.69 1.04
C TYR A 155 22.53 6.70 0.97
N ARG A 156 21.30 6.23 0.77
CA ARG A 156 20.11 7.11 0.75
C ARG A 156 19.86 7.76 2.10
N LYS A 157 19.99 7.01 3.20
CA LYS A 157 19.93 7.56 4.57
C LYS A 157 21.02 8.61 4.85
N MET A 158 22.18 8.48 4.20
CA MET A 158 23.31 9.38 4.38
C MET A 158 23.21 10.68 3.57
N LYS A 159 22.31 10.79 2.58
CA LYS A 159 22.16 12.03 1.79
C LYS A 159 21.56 13.14 2.66
N SER A 160 22.22 14.29 2.69
CA SER A 160 21.82 15.41 3.55
C SER A 160 20.42 15.90 3.18
N LYS A 161 19.55 15.96 4.20
CA LYS A 161 18.19 16.49 4.09
C LYS A 161 18.19 17.99 3.70
N LYS A 162 19.28 18.73 3.92
CA LYS A 162 19.41 20.18 3.62
C LYS A 162 19.16 20.57 2.15
N LYS A 163 19.29 19.66 1.17
CA LYS A 163 18.93 19.93 -0.24
C LYS A 163 17.52 19.49 -0.64
N GLN A 164 16.82 18.72 0.19
CA GLN A 164 15.43 18.29 -0.07
C GLN A 164 14.38 19.22 0.53
N TYR A 165 14.78 20.13 1.42
CA TYR A 165 13.84 21.03 2.10
C TYR A 165 13.68 22.34 1.34
N LYS A 166 12.75 22.32 0.37
CA LYS A 166 11.87 23.47 0.16
C LYS A 166 10.40 23.17 0.36
N ASP A 167 9.99 21.90 0.39
CA ASP A 167 8.58 21.56 0.54
C ASP A 167 8.34 20.49 1.63
N ILE A 168 7.49 20.89 2.59
CA ILE A 168 6.62 20.05 3.43
C ILE A 168 7.24 19.47 4.71
N LEU A 169 6.91 20.10 5.84
CA LEU A 169 7.15 19.68 7.22
C LEU A 169 6.51 18.31 7.60
N PHE A 170 5.55 17.82 6.81
CA PHE A 170 4.85 16.54 7.03
C PHE A 170 5.49 15.33 6.33
N SER A 171 6.46 15.52 5.43
CA SER A 171 7.03 14.43 4.62
C SER A 171 7.97 13.52 5.41
N ASN A 172 8.68 14.04 6.42
CA ASN A 172 9.77 13.30 7.06
C ASN A 172 9.34 12.12 7.93
N ILE A 173 8.18 12.21 8.59
CA ILE A 173 7.63 11.11 9.39
C ILE A 173 7.11 10.00 8.46
N PHE A 174 6.50 10.37 7.33
CA PHE A 174 5.99 9.41 6.35
C PHE A 174 7.10 8.77 5.53
N TYR A 175 8.15 9.50 5.13
CA TYR A 175 9.28 8.94 4.39
C TYR A 175 10.01 7.85 5.19
N ASP A 176 10.29 8.08 6.47
CA ASP A 176 10.98 7.09 7.33
C ASP A 176 10.10 5.84 7.61
N ILE A 177 8.76 5.97 7.53
CA ILE A 177 7.82 4.83 7.66
C ILE A 177 7.64 4.09 6.33
N THR A 178 7.75 4.77 5.19
CA THR A 178 7.58 4.16 3.84
C THR A 178 8.86 3.55 3.27
N ASP A 179 10.05 3.96 3.76
CA ASP A 179 11.34 3.45 3.30
C ASP A 179 11.90 2.36 4.23
N LEU A 180 11.09 1.31 4.42
CA LEU A 180 11.52 0.14 5.17
C LEU A 180 12.19 -0.86 4.22
N PRO A 181 13.32 -1.47 4.64
CA PRO A 181 14.15 -2.29 3.74
C PRO A 181 13.48 -3.59 3.32
N TYR A 182 12.60 -4.14 4.17
CA TYR A 182 11.84 -5.36 3.92
C TYR A 182 10.61 -5.47 4.84
N PRO A 183 9.59 -6.27 4.47
CA PRO A 183 8.32 -6.35 5.18
C PRO A 183 8.43 -6.73 6.67
N PHE A 184 9.31 -7.68 7.02
CA PHE A 184 9.45 -8.14 8.41
C PHE A 184 9.77 -7.01 9.40
N ARG A 185 10.62 -6.05 9.00
CA ARG A 185 11.00 -4.91 9.85
C ARG A 185 9.83 -3.95 10.10
N GLY A 186 8.94 -3.81 9.11
CA GLY A 186 7.78 -2.94 9.22
C GLY A 186 6.59 -3.56 9.92
N ASN A 187 6.41 -4.87 9.82
CA ASN A 187 5.23 -5.53 10.36
C ASN A 187 5.50 -6.94 10.91
N GLU A 188 6.32 -7.02 11.95
CA GLU A 188 6.59 -8.28 12.66
C GLU A 188 5.31 -8.99 13.15
N LYS A 189 4.23 -8.24 13.45
CA LYS A 189 2.97 -8.81 13.97
C LYS A 189 2.30 -9.76 12.97
N GLU A 190 2.50 -9.55 11.67
CA GLU A 190 2.01 -10.44 10.60
C GLU A 190 2.65 -11.84 10.59
N TYR A 191 3.72 -12.03 11.37
CA TYR A 191 4.44 -13.29 11.50
C TYR A 191 4.14 -14.01 12.82
N LYS A 192 3.24 -13.47 13.66
CA LYS A 192 2.85 -14.05 14.94
C LYS A 192 1.53 -14.80 14.82
N ILE A 193 1.33 -15.79 15.69
CA ILE A 193 0.08 -16.59 15.76
C ILE A 193 -1.18 -15.73 15.91
N THR A 194 -1.07 -14.53 16.51
CA THR A 194 -2.18 -13.59 16.67
C THR A 194 -2.73 -13.05 15.35
N VAL A 195 -2.00 -13.17 14.23
CA VAL A 195 -2.48 -12.75 12.91
C VAL A 195 -3.77 -13.50 12.51
N PHE A 196 -3.89 -14.76 12.94
CA PHE A 196 -5.05 -15.58 12.66
C PHE A 196 -6.28 -15.20 13.47
N ALA A 197 -6.15 -14.44 14.56
CA ALA A 197 -7.26 -14.00 15.40
C ALA A 197 -8.02 -12.79 14.83
N GLY A 198 -7.40 -12.09 13.87
CA GLY A 198 -8.04 -11.02 13.13
C GLY A 198 -8.37 -9.74 13.91
N LEU A 199 -7.73 -9.54 15.06
CA LEU A 199 -7.94 -8.38 15.91
C LEU A 199 -7.53 -7.06 15.23
N ASP A 200 -6.55 -7.10 14.32
CA ASP A 200 -6.05 -5.90 13.66
C ASP A 200 -7.07 -5.24 12.72
N TYR A 201 -8.10 -5.95 12.26
CA TYR A 201 -9.06 -5.43 11.28
C TYR A 201 -10.49 -5.29 11.82
N LYS A 202 -10.83 -5.98 12.91
CA LYS A 202 -12.16 -5.91 13.56
C LYS A 202 -12.36 -4.63 14.37
N PHE A 203 -11.27 -4.01 14.84
CA PHE A 203 -11.29 -2.93 15.85
C PHE A 203 -10.71 -1.61 15.32
N ASN A 204 -11.08 -1.23 14.10
CA ASN A 204 -10.50 -0.07 13.40
C ASN A 204 -10.95 1.30 13.91
N HIS A 205 -11.94 1.33 14.82
CA HIS A 205 -12.39 2.58 15.47
C HIS A 205 -11.85 2.78 16.88
N MET A 206 -11.01 1.87 17.37
CA MET A 206 -10.36 2.02 18.68
C MET A 206 -9.14 2.92 18.57
N THR A 207 -8.86 3.64 19.66
CA THR A 207 -7.56 4.27 19.85
C THR A 207 -6.46 3.21 19.96
N ILE A 208 -5.21 3.62 19.73
CA ILE A 208 -4.04 2.73 19.86
C ILE A 208 -3.98 2.08 21.25
N MET A 209 -4.29 2.84 22.31
CA MET A 209 -4.24 2.34 23.68
C MET A 209 -5.32 1.31 23.99
N GLU A 210 -6.56 1.56 23.57
CA GLU A 210 -7.67 0.61 23.72
C GLU A 210 -7.41 -0.69 22.97
N ASN A 211 -6.86 -0.58 21.75
CA ASN A 211 -6.54 -1.75 20.94
C ASN A 211 -5.41 -2.59 21.57
N LEU A 212 -4.40 -1.95 22.16
CA LEU A 212 -3.35 -2.65 22.92
C LEU A 212 -3.91 -3.36 24.17
N GLU A 213 -4.80 -2.71 24.92
CA GLU A 213 -5.47 -3.33 26.05
C GLU A 213 -6.30 -4.53 25.61
N LEU A 214 -7.11 -4.39 24.56
CA LEU A 214 -7.94 -5.47 24.02
C LEU A 214 -7.10 -6.67 23.60
N LYS A 215 -5.98 -6.45 22.88
CA LYS A 215 -5.06 -7.53 22.46
C LYS A 215 -4.38 -8.22 23.64
N SER A 216 -4.04 -7.48 24.69
CA SER A 216 -3.48 -8.06 25.91
C SER A 216 -4.49 -9.00 26.58
N ASN A 217 -5.74 -8.55 26.72
CA ASN A 217 -6.80 -9.36 27.33
C ASN A 217 -7.17 -10.57 26.47
N TYR A 218 -7.09 -10.48 25.14
CA TYR A 218 -7.28 -11.65 24.26
C TYR A 218 -6.36 -12.82 24.63
N ILE A 219 -5.13 -12.52 25.06
CA ILE A 219 -4.14 -13.53 25.45
C ILE A 219 -4.29 -13.94 26.92
N HIS A 220 -4.57 -12.98 27.82
CA HIS A 220 -4.45 -13.19 29.26
C HIS A 220 -5.78 -13.32 30.02
N ASP A 221 -6.87 -12.74 29.52
CA ASP A 221 -8.19 -12.72 30.17
C ASP A 221 -9.31 -12.65 29.13
N LYS A 222 -9.76 -13.83 28.68
CA LYS A 222 -10.82 -13.95 27.68
C LYS A 222 -12.14 -13.31 28.12
N LYS A 223 -12.46 -13.33 29.41
CA LYS A 223 -13.72 -12.75 29.91
C LYS A 223 -13.66 -11.23 29.76
N LYS A 224 -12.59 -10.60 30.26
CA LYS A 224 -12.41 -9.15 30.12
C LYS A 224 -12.30 -8.73 28.66
N PHE A 225 -11.69 -9.56 27.81
CA PHE A 225 -11.70 -9.33 26.35
C PHE A 225 -13.14 -9.23 25.81
N HIS A 226 -14.01 -10.18 26.11
CA HIS A 226 -15.40 -10.14 25.62
C HIS A 226 -16.22 -8.99 26.22
N ASP A 227 -15.97 -8.62 27.48
CA ASP A 227 -16.58 -7.42 28.09
C ASP A 227 -16.18 -6.14 27.32
N LEU A 228 -14.91 -6.02 26.90
CA LEU A 228 -14.43 -4.91 26.08
C LEU A 228 -15.05 -4.92 24.66
N VAL A 229 -15.22 -6.10 24.07
CA VAL A 229 -15.90 -6.23 22.76
C VAL A 229 -17.37 -5.81 22.86
N ASP A 230 -18.06 -6.20 23.92
CA ASP A 230 -19.43 -5.77 24.19
C ASP A 230 -19.52 -4.25 24.30
N ILE A 231 -18.63 -3.61 25.07
CA ILE A 231 -18.57 -2.16 25.20
C ILE A 231 -18.33 -1.51 23.83
N TYR A 232 -17.39 -2.06 23.05
CA TYR A 232 -17.06 -1.54 21.72
C TYR A 232 -18.26 -1.59 20.77
N ILE A 233 -18.97 -2.72 20.71
CA ILE A 233 -20.16 -2.85 19.87
C ILE A 233 -21.28 -1.95 20.36
N ASN A 234 -21.58 -1.92 21.66
CA ASN A 234 -22.68 -1.12 22.18
C ASN A 234 -22.44 0.40 22.10
N SER A 235 -21.16 0.82 22.09
CA SER A 235 -20.79 2.24 21.97
C SER A 235 -20.81 2.74 20.53
N ASN A 236 -21.02 1.86 19.54
CA ASN A 236 -20.99 2.20 18.14
C ASN A 236 -22.20 1.65 17.40
N ASP A 237 -22.72 2.38 16.42
CA ASP A 237 -23.92 1.97 15.70
C ASP A 237 -23.60 1.04 14.51
N PHE A 238 -22.91 -0.07 14.77
CA PHE A 238 -22.39 -0.94 13.71
C PHE A 238 -23.48 -1.60 12.86
N CYS A 239 -24.64 -1.91 13.43
CA CYS A 239 -25.73 -2.51 12.67
C CYS A 239 -26.24 -1.52 11.61
N ASN A 240 -26.46 -0.25 11.97
CA ASN A 240 -26.90 0.77 11.02
C ASN A 240 -25.79 1.14 10.02
N ASP A 241 -24.52 1.16 10.44
CA ASP A 241 -23.38 1.31 9.53
C ASP A 241 -23.43 0.24 8.43
N ILE A 242 -23.59 -1.04 8.81
CA ILE A 242 -23.63 -2.15 7.86
C ILE A 242 -24.83 -2.00 6.92
N LEU A 243 -26.03 -1.74 7.46
CA LEU A 243 -27.25 -1.58 6.66
C LEU A 243 -27.12 -0.45 5.64
N SER A 244 -26.57 0.70 6.06
CA SER A 244 -26.31 1.85 5.18
C SER A 244 -25.34 1.49 4.05
N ILE A 245 -24.26 0.76 4.36
CA ILE A 245 -23.29 0.32 3.35
C ILE A 245 -23.94 -0.69 2.37
N ILE A 246 -24.78 -1.61 2.85
CA ILE A 246 -25.52 -2.55 2.01
C ILE A 246 -26.48 -1.82 1.07
N GLU A 247 -27.11 -0.75 1.54
CA GLU A 247 -28.04 0.04 0.74
C GLU A 247 -27.37 0.87 -0.34
N GLY A 248 -26.10 1.26 -0.15
CA GLY A 248 -25.36 2.10 -1.08
C GLY A 248 -24.46 1.36 -2.09
N ASN A 249 -24.35 0.03 -2.03
CA ASN A 249 -23.42 -0.74 -2.85
C ASN A 249 -24.10 -1.84 -3.68
N HIS A 250 -23.82 -1.90 -4.98
CA HIS A 250 -24.51 -2.80 -5.93
C HIS A 250 -24.24 -4.29 -5.69
N ILE A 251 -23.11 -4.67 -5.09
CA ILE A 251 -22.80 -6.06 -4.74
C ILE A 251 -23.57 -6.44 -3.48
N LEU A 252 -23.42 -5.61 -2.44
CA LEU A 252 -24.00 -5.86 -1.12
C LEU A 252 -25.53 -5.86 -1.16
N ASN A 253 -26.13 -4.92 -1.91
CA ASN A 253 -27.57 -4.75 -1.97
C ASN A 253 -28.32 -6.01 -2.46
N LYS A 254 -27.68 -6.80 -3.33
CA LYS A 254 -28.25 -8.05 -3.86
C LYS A 254 -28.45 -9.11 -2.77
N ARG A 255 -27.71 -9.04 -1.66
CA ARG A 255 -27.74 -10.03 -0.57
C ARG A 255 -28.75 -9.66 0.52
N VAL A 256 -30.04 -9.78 0.18
CA VAL A 256 -31.17 -9.53 1.11
C VAL A 256 -31.05 -10.32 2.42
N MET A 257 -30.44 -11.52 2.39
CA MET A 257 -30.24 -12.35 3.58
C MET A 257 -29.30 -11.73 4.62
N ILE A 258 -28.37 -10.85 4.22
CA ILE A 258 -27.51 -10.15 5.18
C ILE A 258 -28.33 -9.19 6.04
N LYS A 259 -29.26 -8.42 5.43
CA LYS A 259 -30.16 -7.54 6.18
C LYS A 259 -30.99 -8.32 7.21
N LYS A 260 -31.56 -9.45 6.80
CA LYS A 260 -32.31 -10.34 7.69
C LYS A 260 -31.45 -10.92 8.82
N ALA A 261 -30.18 -11.22 8.55
CA ALA A 261 -29.26 -11.69 9.58
C ALA A 261 -28.97 -10.58 10.61
N ILE A 262 -28.86 -9.32 10.18
CA ILE A 262 -28.70 -8.18 11.10
C ILE A 262 -29.94 -8.02 11.98
N ASP A 263 -31.15 -8.16 11.43
CA ASP A 263 -32.38 -8.15 12.24
C ASP A 263 -32.36 -9.26 13.32
N VAL A 264 -31.94 -10.47 12.95
CA VAL A 264 -31.77 -11.60 13.88
C VAL A 264 -30.77 -11.28 15.00
N TYR A 265 -29.67 -10.59 14.68
CA TYR A 265 -28.70 -10.14 15.67
C TYR A 265 -29.28 -9.09 16.62
N ILE A 266 -29.97 -8.08 16.09
CA ILE A 266 -30.63 -7.01 16.88
C ILE A 266 -31.69 -7.59 17.82
N GLU A 267 -32.44 -8.59 17.37
CA GLU A 267 -33.44 -9.30 18.19
C GLU A 267 -32.83 -10.20 19.28
N GLY A 268 -31.50 -10.33 19.32
CA GLY A 268 -30.79 -11.14 20.32
C GLY A 268 -30.79 -12.64 20.05
N ARG A 269 -31.19 -13.06 18.85
CA ARG A 269 -31.21 -14.49 18.43
C ARG A 269 -29.82 -14.94 17.95
N MET A 270 -28.84 -14.88 18.87
CA MET A 270 -27.41 -15.02 18.57
C MET A 270 -27.05 -16.38 17.95
N GLU A 271 -27.67 -17.47 18.39
CA GLU A 271 -27.44 -18.80 17.81
C GLU A 271 -27.79 -18.84 16.31
N LEU A 272 -28.97 -18.31 15.96
CA LEU A 272 -29.42 -18.26 14.57
C LEU A 272 -28.53 -17.35 13.73
N PHE A 273 -28.08 -16.23 14.30
CA PHE A 273 -27.11 -15.35 13.65
C PHE A 273 -25.80 -16.09 13.32
N CYS A 274 -25.23 -16.79 14.30
CA CYS A 274 -23.99 -17.57 14.14
C CYS A 274 -24.10 -18.68 13.09
N GLN A 275 -25.31 -19.20 12.83
CA GLN A 275 -25.53 -20.19 11.76
C GLN A 275 -25.64 -19.54 10.38
N ILE A 276 -26.26 -18.37 10.27
CA ILE A 276 -26.53 -17.70 8.99
C ILE A 276 -25.31 -16.94 8.48
N ILE A 277 -24.66 -16.15 9.34
CA ILE A 277 -23.73 -15.13 8.88
C ILE A 277 -22.43 -15.66 8.28
N PRO A 278 -21.83 -16.78 8.73
CA PRO A 278 -20.61 -17.28 8.10
C PRO A 278 -20.83 -17.67 6.63
N LEU A 279 -22.01 -18.20 6.30
CA LEU A 279 -22.41 -18.53 4.92
C LEU A 279 -22.61 -17.27 4.08
N GLN A 280 -23.16 -16.21 4.66
CA GLN A 280 -23.32 -14.93 3.96
C GLN A 280 -21.99 -14.23 3.71
N ILE A 281 -21.06 -14.28 4.66
CA ILE A 281 -19.69 -13.78 4.51
C ILE A 281 -18.97 -14.50 3.37
N GLU A 282 -19.04 -15.83 3.30
CA GLU A 282 -18.45 -16.55 2.17
C GLU A 282 -19.09 -16.16 0.84
N GLY A 283 -20.42 -16.04 0.82
CA GLY A 283 -21.11 -15.58 -0.37
C GLY A 283 -20.69 -14.18 -0.80
N LEU A 284 -20.49 -13.26 0.15
CA LEU A 284 -20.00 -11.92 -0.15
C LEU A 284 -18.61 -11.94 -0.79
N ILE A 285 -17.70 -12.75 -0.26
CA ILE A 285 -16.37 -12.94 -0.83
C ILE A 285 -16.47 -13.53 -2.25
N TYR A 286 -17.37 -14.49 -2.47
CA TYR A 286 -17.62 -15.05 -3.79
C TYR A 286 -18.09 -13.97 -4.79
N ASP A 287 -19.08 -13.15 -4.43
CA ASP A 287 -19.57 -12.10 -5.33
C ASP A 287 -18.49 -11.06 -5.61
N TYR A 288 -17.66 -10.74 -4.61
CA TYR A 288 -16.52 -9.85 -4.78
C TYR A 288 -15.47 -10.43 -5.74
N CYS A 289 -15.17 -11.74 -5.67
CA CYS A 289 -14.30 -12.41 -6.63
C CYS A 289 -14.84 -12.32 -8.07
N ILE A 290 -16.15 -12.48 -8.26
CA ILE A 290 -16.79 -12.30 -9.58
C ILE A 290 -16.60 -10.87 -10.08
N GLU A 291 -16.82 -9.86 -9.23
CA GLU A 291 -16.63 -8.46 -9.59
C GLU A 291 -15.16 -8.12 -9.93
N LEU A 292 -14.19 -8.80 -9.31
CA LEU A 292 -12.78 -8.70 -9.66
C LEU A 292 -12.44 -9.35 -11.02
N GLY A 293 -13.40 -9.95 -11.71
CA GLY A 293 -13.21 -10.64 -12.98
C GLY A 293 -12.61 -12.04 -12.85
N ILE A 294 -12.67 -12.65 -11.67
CA ILE A 294 -12.19 -14.02 -11.46
C ILE A 294 -13.18 -14.98 -12.12
N SER A 295 -12.69 -15.82 -13.03
CA SER A 295 -13.52 -16.80 -13.73
C SER A 295 -14.25 -17.71 -12.73
N PRO A 296 -15.57 -17.96 -12.89
CA PRO A 296 -16.31 -18.90 -12.06
C PRO A 296 -15.64 -20.27 -11.98
N SER A 297 -14.97 -20.74 -13.04
CA SER A 297 -14.26 -22.02 -13.03
C SER A 297 -13.15 -22.15 -11.96
N LYS A 298 -12.63 -21.02 -11.47
CA LYS A 298 -11.59 -20.98 -10.43
C LYS A 298 -12.13 -20.89 -9.02
N ILE A 299 -13.38 -20.45 -8.85
CA ILE A 299 -14.00 -20.18 -7.55
C ILE A 299 -15.27 -20.98 -7.28
N ASP A 300 -15.84 -21.61 -8.29
CA ASP A 300 -16.99 -22.50 -8.17
C ASP A 300 -16.54 -23.85 -7.63
N ARG A 301 -17.22 -24.32 -6.58
CA ARG A 301 -16.99 -25.64 -5.96
C ARG A 301 -15.56 -25.89 -5.47
N VAL A 302 -14.73 -24.85 -5.38
CA VAL A 302 -13.44 -24.90 -4.68
C VAL A 302 -13.65 -24.58 -3.20
N PRO A 303 -12.77 -25.09 -2.31
CA PRO A 303 -12.85 -24.76 -0.90
C PRO A 303 -12.54 -23.26 -0.65
N PHE A 304 -12.97 -22.76 0.50
CA PHE A 304 -13.02 -21.32 0.80
C PHE A 304 -11.64 -20.66 0.81
N ASP A 305 -10.63 -21.36 1.30
CA ASP A 305 -9.21 -20.98 1.26
C ASP A 305 -8.75 -20.66 -0.17
N LYS A 306 -9.14 -21.48 -1.16
CA LYS A 306 -8.77 -21.25 -2.57
C LYS A 306 -9.44 -20.01 -3.18
N LYS A 307 -10.65 -19.67 -2.75
CA LYS A 307 -11.30 -18.42 -3.17
C LYS A 307 -10.52 -17.20 -2.66
N LEU A 308 -10.03 -17.28 -1.42
CA LEU A 308 -9.22 -16.22 -0.80
C LEU A 308 -7.86 -16.08 -1.47
N GLU A 309 -7.21 -17.18 -1.85
CA GLU A 309 -5.95 -17.15 -2.61
C GLU A 309 -6.10 -16.39 -3.94
N GLU A 310 -7.15 -16.69 -4.72
CA GLU A 310 -7.42 -15.99 -6.00
C GLU A 310 -7.78 -14.51 -5.77
N LEU A 311 -8.51 -14.19 -4.69
CA LEU A 311 -8.82 -12.81 -4.31
C LEU A 311 -7.54 -12.02 -4.01
N VAL A 312 -6.68 -12.52 -3.12
CA VAL A 312 -5.45 -11.82 -2.68
C VAL A 312 -4.45 -11.67 -3.82
N ALA A 313 -4.46 -12.59 -4.79
CA ALA A 313 -3.63 -12.48 -5.98
C ALA A 313 -3.97 -11.23 -6.83
N ILE A 314 -5.25 -10.81 -6.85
CA ILE A 314 -5.72 -9.62 -7.58
C ILE A 314 -5.75 -8.38 -6.68
N ASP A 315 -6.40 -8.47 -5.52
CA ASP A 315 -6.55 -7.37 -4.58
C ASP A 315 -5.67 -7.57 -3.33
N LYS A 316 -4.40 -7.14 -3.46
CA LYS A 316 -3.39 -7.21 -2.39
C LYS A 316 -3.73 -6.36 -1.16
N ASN A 317 -4.77 -5.53 -1.22
CA ASN A 317 -5.23 -4.72 -0.09
C ASN A 317 -6.14 -5.51 0.86
N PHE A 318 -6.55 -6.73 0.49
CA PHE A 318 -7.28 -7.62 1.38
C PHE A 318 -6.36 -8.21 2.47
N LYS A 319 -6.09 -7.42 3.52
CA LYS A 319 -5.09 -7.74 4.55
C LYS A 319 -5.54 -8.75 5.60
N CYS A 320 -6.83 -9.06 5.71
CA CYS A 320 -7.36 -9.99 6.71
C CYS A 320 -7.35 -11.46 6.27
N HIS A 321 -6.70 -11.78 5.14
CA HIS A 321 -6.78 -13.11 4.52
C HIS A 321 -6.36 -14.25 5.44
N GLU A 322 -5.35 -14.05 6.30
CA GLU A 322 -4.92 -15.10 7.25
C GLU A 322 -6.04 -15.50 8.20
N TYR A 323 -6.80 -14.55 8.76
CA TYR A 323 -7.94 -14.91 9.58
C TYR A 323 -8.99 -15.69 8.78
N PHE A 324 -9.34 -15.19 7.59
CA PHE A 324 -10.39 -15.81 6.78
C PHE A 324 -10.00 -17.19 6.25
N MET A 325 -8.71 -17.45 6.02
CA MET A 325 -8.19 -18.75 5.56
C MET A 325 -8.08 -19.79 6.67
N TYR A 326 -7.99 -19.38 7.94
CA TYR A 326 -7.71 -20.31 9.06
C TYR A 326 -8.84 -20.29 10.09
N ASP A 327 -8.84 -19.34 11.04
CA ASP A 327 -9.79 -19.33 12.16
C ASP A 327 -11.25 -19.22 11.70
N PHE A 328 -11.52 -18.42 10.68
CA PHE A 328 -12.88 -18.28 10.15
C PHE A 328 -13.39 -19.56 9.48
N ILE A 329 -12.52 -20.34 8.82
CA ILE A 329 -12.93 -21.58 8.13
C ILE A 329 -13.51 -22.59 9.13
N GLU A 330 -12.88 -22.70 10.30
CA GLU A 330 -13.35 -23.59 11.35
C GLU A 330 -14.76 -23.18 11.83
N LEU A 331 -14.94 -21.88 12.09
CA LEU A 331 -16.23 -21.31 12.48
C LEU A 331 -17.31 -21.54 11.41
N ARG A 332 -16.98 -21.25 10.14
CA ARG A 332 -17.85 -21.44 8.97
C ARG A 332 -18.22 -22.92 8.78
N ASN A 333 -17.27 -23.84 8.88
CA ASN A 333 -17.52 -25.28 8.71
C ASN A 333 -18.43 -25.80 9.81
N THR A 334 -18.21 -25.37 11.05
CA THR A 334 -19.05 -25.76 12.19
C THR A 334 -20.48 -25.24 12.03
N ALA A 335 -20.65 -23.99 11.59
CA ALA A 335 -21.96 -23.42 11.26
C ALA A 335 -22.65 -24.18 10.12
N ALA A 336 -21.93 -24.47 9.02
CA ALA A 336 -22.48 -25.19 7.87
C ALA A 336 -22.94 -26.62 8.19
N HIS A 337 -22.30 -27.28 9.16
CA HIS A 337 -22.68 -28.62 9.60
C HIS A 337 -23.75 -28.62 10.71
N GLY A 338 -24.20 -27.45 11.19
CA GLY A 338 -25.16 -27.35 12.29
C GLY A 338 -24.62 -27.87 13.62
N ARG A 339 -23.29 -27.85 13.80
CA ARG A 339 -22.57 -28.47 14.94
C ARG A 339 -22.07 -27.46 15.96
N LEU A 340 -22.57 -26.23 15.92
CA LEU A 340 -22.35 -25.29 17.02
C LEU A 340 -23.11 -25.90 18.22
N HIS A 341 -22.41 -26.55 19.16
CA HIS A 341 -23.02 -27.28 20.29
C HIS A 341 -22.48 -26.76 21.63
N ASP A 342 -23.38 -26.73 22.62
CA ASP A 342 -23.38 -26.48 24.08
C ASP A 342 -22.27 -25.69 24.79
N ASP A 343 -21.01 -25.72 24.36
CA ASP A 343 -19.89 -25.03 25.03
C ASP A 343 -19.55 -23.66 24.39
N MET A 344 -20.21 -23.31 23.28
CA MET A 344 -19.99 -22.03 22.59
C MET A 344 -20.76 -20.89 23.26
N ASN A 345 -20.06 -19.80 23.60
CA ASN A 345 -20.74 -18.55 23.90
C ASN A 345 -21.23 -17.91 22.58
N TYR A 346 -22.51 -18.14 22.27
CA TYR A 346 -23.15 -17.61 21.06
C TYR A 346 -23.12 -16.10 20.98
N LYS A 347 -23.24 -15.39 22.11
CA LYS A 347 -23.18 -13.93 22.14
C LYS A 347 -21.79 -13.43 21.74
N ASP A 348 -20.75 -13.97 22.37
CA ASP A 348 -19.36 -13.59 22.07
C ASP A 348 -19.00 -13.89 20.60
N THR A 349 -19.47 -15.04 20.10
CA THR A 349 -19.25 -15.44 18.70
C THR A 349 -20.00 -14.52 17.74
N ALA A 350 -21.27 -14.21 18.02
CA ALA A 350 -22.07 -13.30 17.21
C ALA A 350 -21.44 -11.91 17.15
N ASN A 351 -20.91 -11.42 18.28
CA ASN A 351 -20.19 -10.16 18.36
C ASN A 351 -18.92 -10.14 17.47
N MET A 352 -18.15 -11.22 17.46
CA MET A 352 -16.97 -11.30 16.59
C MET A 352 -17.36 -11.37 15.10
N LEU A 353 -18.48 -12.04 14.79
CA LEU A 353 -19.00 -12.19 13.43
C LEU A 353 -19.66 -10.91 12.88
N ILE A 354 -20.32 -10.10 13.71
CA ILE A 354 -20.85 -8.81 13.24
C ILE A 354 -19.71 -7.85 12.89
N LEU A 355 -18.58 -7.93 13.61
CA LEU A 355 -17.37 -7.19 13.28
C LEU A 355 -16.70 -7.69 11.99
N ASP A 356 -16.73 -9.01 11.71
CA ASP A 356 -16.31 -9.54 10.40
C ASP A 356 -17.14 -8.99 9.26
N LEU A 357 -18.47 -9.00 9.44
CA LEU A 357 -19.39 -8.48 8.45
C LEU A 357 -19.15 -6.99 8.22
N LEU A 358 -18.98 -6.20 9.28
CA LEU A 358 -18.67 -4.77 9.20
C LEU A 358 -17.40 -4.53 8.40
N TYR A 359 -16.32 -5.25 8.72
CA TYR A 359 -15.06 -5.14 8.01
C TYR A 359 -15.24 -5.44 6.52
N LEU A 360 -15.88 -6.57 6.18
CA LEU A 360 -16.06 -6.97 4.79
C LEU A 360 -16.97 -6.02 4.01
N CYS A 361 -18.06 -5.55 4.60
CA CYS A 361 -18.92 -4.54 3.97
C CYS A 361 -18.14 -3.26 3.69
N LYS A 362 -17.33 -2.78 4.64
CA LYS A 362 -16.47 -1.59 4.44
C LYS A 362 -15.42 -1.84 3.36
N PHE A 363 -14.75 -2.99 3.38
CA PHE A 363 -13.74 -3.37 2.39
C PHE A 363 -14.33 -3.43 0.97
N VAL A 364 -15.41 -4.20 0.78
CA VAL A 364 -16.09 -4.33 -0.52
C VAL A 364 -16.60 -2.99 -1.04
N ASN A 365 -17.06 -2.10 -0.16
CA ASN A 365 -17.54 -0.77 -0.55
C ASN A 365 -16.42 0.22 -0.90
N SER A 366 -15.21 0.02 -0.38
CA SER A 366 -14.10 0.98 -0.51
C SER A 366 -12.98 0.52 -1.44
N SER A 367 -12.89 -0.78 -1.75
CA SER A 367 -11.80 -1.28 -2.58
C SER A 367 -11.88 -0.73 -3.99
N SER A 368 -10.81 -0.07 -4.42
CA SER A 368 -10.60 0.41 -5.79
C SER A 368 -10.12 -0.69 -6.74
N ALA A 369 -10.08 -1.95 -6.31
CA ALA A 369 -9.73 -3.06 -7.21
C ALA A 369 -10.85 -3.33 -8.24
N THR A 370 -12.11 -3.06 -7.90
CA THR A 370 -13.24 -3.18 -8.82
C THR A 370 -13.42 -1.91 -9.66
N ALA A 371 -13.79 -2.06 -10.94
CA ALA A 371 -14.02 -0.93 -11.83
C ALA A 371 -15.18 -0.04 -11.36
N VAL A 372 -16.25 -0.65 -10.88
CA VAL A 372 -17.43 0.05 -10.37
C VAL A 372 -17.09 0.93 -9.18
N ASN A 373 -16.37 0.41 -8.17
CA ASN A 373 -16.01 1.23 -7.01
C ASN A 373 -15.04 2.36 -7.38
N ARG A 374 -14.10 2.14 -8.31
CA ARG A 374 -13.25 3.23 -8.83
C ARG A 374 -14.08 4.35 -9.44
N MET A 375 -15.03 3.99 -10.32
CA MET A 375 -15.94 4.95 -10.92
C MET A 375 -16.76 5.71 -9.87
N ILE A 376 -17.33 5.02 -8.89
CA ILE A 376 -18.10 5.67 -7.81
C ILE A 376 -17.23 6.58 -6.92
N LYS A 377 -15.97 6.20 -6.68
CA LYS A 377 -15.02 7.06 -5.96
C LYS A 377 -14.71 8.33 -6.75
N LEU A 378 -14.45 8.22 -8.05
CA LEU A 378 -14.23 9.37 -8.94
C LEU A 378 -15.45 10.31 -8.96
N VAL A 379 -16.67 9.77 -9.04
CA VAL A 379 -17.90 10.57 -8.99
C VAL A 379 -17.95 11.40 -7.70
N LYS A 380 -17.68 10.78 -6.54
CA LYS A 380 -17.67 11.47 -5.24
C LYS A 380 -16.56 12.52 -5.13
N GLU A 381 -15.42 12.30 -5.77
CA GLU A 381 -14.32 13.27 -5.78
C GLU A 381 -14.63 14.47 -6.67
N ILE A 382 -15.18 14.23 -7.87
CA ILE A 382 -15.64 15.29 -8.79
C ILE A 382 -16.74 16.14 -8.13
N GLU A 383 -17.68 15.51 -7.44
CA GLU A 383 -18.74 16.21 -6.70
C GLU A 383 -18.16 17.16 -5.64
N ARG A 384 -17.14 16.72 -4.89
CA ARG A 384 -16.49 17.57 -3.87
C ARG A 384 -15.73 18.74 -4.49
N GLU A 385 -15.00 18.52 -5.58
CA GLU A 385 -14.18 19.57 -6.20
C GLU A 385 -15.01 20.64 -6.89
N ASN A 386 -16.13 20.24 -7.50
CA ASN A 386 -17.11 21.19 -8.04
C ASN A 386 -17.72 22.12 -6.97
N THR A 387 -17.61 21.77 -5.67
CA THR A 387 -18.02 22.66 -4.56
C THR A 387 -16.92 23.59 -4.06
N LEU A 388 -15.66 23.38 -4.48
CA LEU A 388 -14.48 24.06 -3.92
C LEU A 388 -13.74 24.99 -4.91
N ASN A 389 -14.23 25.15 -6.15
CA ASN A 389 -13.68 26.05 -7.19
C ASN A 389 -12.21 25.78 -7.60
N ASP A 390 -11.72 24.54 -7.53
CA ASP A 390 -10.42 24.17 -8.11
C ASP A 390 -10.61 23.63 -9.54
N GLU A 391 -10.36 24.49 -10.53
CA GLU A 391 -10.66 24.27 -11.97
C GLU A 391 -9.68 23.33 -12.71
N TRP A 392 -8.71 22.68 -12.04
CA TRP A 392 -7.62 21.96 -12.74
C TRP A 392 -7.61 20.43 -12.56
N ASP A 393 -8.32 19.88 -11.57
CA ASP A 393 -8.34 18.43 -11.30
C ASP A 393 -9.62 17.72 -11.79
N ALA A 394 -10.71 18.45 -12.01
CA ALA A 394 -12.00 17.86 -12.36
C ALA A 394 -11.96 17.19 -13.75
N GLU A 395 -11.37 17.82 -14.76
CA GLU A 395 -11.28 17.30 -16.13
C GLU A 395 -10.46 16.01 -16.21
N TYR A 396 -9.36 15.94 -15.45
CA TYR A 396 -8.53 14.74 -15.39
C TYR A 396 -9.33 13.56 -14.81
N LYS A 397 -10.10 13.79 -13.75
CA LYS A 397 -10.95 12.76 -13.14
C LYS A 397 -12.12 12.35 -14.02
N VAL A 398 -12.71 13.28 -14.77
CA VAL A 398 -13.71 12.97 -15.81
C VAL A 398 -13.09 12.07 -16.88
N LEU A 399 -11.85 12.36 -17.30
CA LEU A 399 -11.12 11.53 -18.27
C LEU A 399 -10.90 10.10 -17.74
N GLU A 400 -10.45 9.96 -16.49
CA GLU A 400 -10.31 8.65 -15.85
C GLU A 400 -11.65 7.91 -15.75
N PHE A 401 -12.72 8.61 -15.35
CA PHE A 401 -14.06 8.03 -15.23
C PHE A 401 -14.55 7.49 -16.58
N ILE A 402 -14.46 8.29 -17.66
CA ILE A 402 -14.91 7.89 -18.99
C ILE A 402 -14.07 6.74 -19.55
N ASN A 403 -12.78 6.67 -19.21
CA ASN A 403 -11.93 5.55 -19.63
C ASN A 403 -12.40 4.20 -19.10
N GLU A 404 -12.97 4.17 -17.89
CA GLU A 404 -13.57 2.95 -17.33
C GLU A 404 -15.01 2.77 -17.83
N TYR A 405 -15.82 3.83 -17.79
CA TYR A 405 -17.24 3.80 -18.17
C TYR A 405 -17.48 3.35 -19.62
N ARG A 406 -16.55 3.65 -20.53
CA ARG A 406 -16.63 3.20 -21.94
C ARG A 406 -16.48 1.69 -22.10
N LYS A 407 -15.75 1.02 -21.19
CA LYS A 407 -15.47 -0.42 -21.23
C LYS A 407 -16.67 -1.19 -20.70
N GLU A 408 -17.17 -0.75 -19.54
CA GLU A 408 -18.32 -1.33 -18.87
C GLU A 408 -19.10 -0.21 -18.18
N ARG A 409 -20.40 -0.13 -18.50
CA ARG A 409 -21.27 0.86 -17.86
C ARG A 409 -21.48 0.50 -16.40
N LEU A 410 -21.70 1.53 -15.57
CA LEU A 410 -22.13 1.31 -14.20
C LEU A 410 -23.43 0.46 -14.15
N PRO A 411 -23.58 -0.42 -13.14
CA PRO A 411 -24.81 -1.16 -12.93
C PRO A 411 -26.01 -0.24 -12.82
N THR A 412 -27.20 -0.72 -13.25
CA THR A 412 -28.44 0.06 -13.23
C THR A 412 -28.82 0.60 -11.86
N PHE A 413 -28.29 -0.03 -10.81
CA PHE A 413 -28.32 0.44 -9.44
C PHE A 413 -27.90 1.93 -9.29
N TYR A 414 -26.98 2.42 -10.13
CA TYR A 414 -26.48 3.79 -10.11
C TYR A 414 -27.10 4.71 -11.17
N ASP A 415 -28.00 4.22 -12.04
CA ASP A 415 -28.54 4.98 -13.18
C ASP A 415 -29.33 6.23 -12.77
N THR A 416 -29.91 6.23 -11.57
CA THR A 416 -30.68 7.37 -11.03
C THR A 416 -29.80 8.49 -10.45
N ASN A 417 -28.47 8.30 -10.44
CA ASN A 417 -27.57 9.30 -9.90
C ASN A 417 -27.37 10.45 -10.90
N LYS A 418 -27.89 11.63 -10.54
CA LYS A 418 -27.78 12.85 -11.36
C LYS A 418 -26.34 13.27 -11.62
N GLU A 419 -25.42 13.02 -10.69
CA GLU A 419 -24.01 13.39 -10.86
C GLU A 419 -23.32 12.55 -11.94
N ILE A 420 -23.65 11.26 -12.03
CA ILE A 420 -23.15 10.41 -13.12
C ILE A 420 -23.63 10.95 -14.47
N GLN A 421 -24.90 11.35 -14.57
CA GLN A 421 -25.45 11.93 -15.80
C GLN A 421 -24.74 13.23 -16.18
N LYS A 422 -24.53 14.14 -15.21
CA LYS A 422 -23.78 15.39 -15.43
C LYS A 422 -22.35 15.14 -15.89
N ILE A 423 -21.64 14.17 -15.31
CA ILE A 423 -20.26 13.83 -15.72
C ILE A 423 -20.24 13.33 -17.16
N VAL A 424 -21.19 12.46 -17.53
CA VAL A 424 -21.31 11.95 -18.90
C VAL A 424 -21.69 13.05 -19.88
N GLU A 425 -22.60 13.95 -19.52
CA GLU A 425 -22.98 15.12 -20.33
C GLU A 425 -21.80 16.08 -20.51
N TYR A 426 -21.07 16.38 -19.45
CA TYR A 426 -19.87 17.22 -19.50
C TYR A 426 -18.77 16.59 -20.38
N ALA A 427 -18.59 15.26 -20.31
CA ALA A 427 -17.67 14.56 -21.20
C ALA A 427 -18.05 14.66 -22.69
N HIS A 428 -19.30 15.00 -23.02
CA HIS A 428 -19.77 15.27 -24.37
C HIS A 428 -19.85 16.78 -24.69
N SER A 429 -19.38 17.66 -23.79
CA SER A 429 -19.38 19.11 -24.00
C SER A 429 -18.19 19.57 -24.85
N GLU A 430 -18.34 20.75 -25.46
CA GLU A 430 -17.23 21.40 -26.15
C GLU A 430 -16.06 21.73 -25.22
N ASP A 431 -16.33 22.02 -23.95
CA ASP A 431 -15.31 22.42 -22.98
C ASP A 431 -14.39 21.25 -22.62
N PHE A 432 -14.94 20.06 -22.41
CA PHE A 432 -14.13 18.86 -22.22
C PHE A 432 -13.32 18.50 -23.48
N ILE A 433 -13.87 18.73 -24.67
CA ILE A 433 -13.14 18.53 -25.93
C ILE A 433 -11.99 19.53 -26.09
N LYS A 434 -12.15 20.79 -25.66
CA LYS A 434 -11.05 21.76 -25.59
C LYS A 434 -9.93 21.28 -24.65
N TYR A 435 -10.28 20.71 -23.50
CA TYR A 435 -9.30 20.10 -22.59
C TYR A 435 -8.53 18.95 -23.25
N ILE A 436 -9.23 18.02 -23.92
CA ILE A 436 -8.55 16.93 -24.67
C ILE A 436 -7.65 17.51 -25.76
N LYS A 437 -8.11 18.54 -26.49
CA LYS A 437 -7.33 19.19 -27.55
C LYS A 437 -6.02 19.79 -27.04
N LEU A 438 -6.02 20.43 -25.87
CA LEU A 438 -4.80 20.94 -25.23
C LEU A 438 -3.81 19.79 -24.98
N ASN A 439 -4.28 18.67 -24.42
CA ASN A 439 -3.45 17.50 -24.18
C ASN A 439 -2.88 16.87 -25.48
N VAL A 440 -3.67 16.84 -26.56
CA VAL A 440 -3.23 16.33 -27.87
C VAL A 440 -2.21 17.26 -28.54
N MET A 441 -2.35 18.58 -28.37
CA MET A 441 -1.43 19.59 -28.93
C MET A 441 -0.09 19.65 -28.20
N TYR A 442 -0.05 19.32 -26.90
CA TYR A 442 1.16 19.32 -26.07
C TYR A 442 1.49 17.92 -25.52
N PRO A 443 1.74 16.91 -26.38
CA PRO A 443 1.88 15.51 -25.98
C PRO A 443 3.19 15.21 -25.25
N ALA A 444 4.12 16.17 -25.16
CA ALA A 444 5.43 16.02 -24.51
C ALA A 444 5.34 15.62 -23.03
N HIS A 445 4.20 15.87 -22.39
CA HIS A 445 3.94 15.56 -20.99
C HIS A 445 3.12 14.27 -20.80
N LEU A 446 2.75 13.58 -21.88
CA LEU A 446 1.92 12.38 -21.84
C LEU A 446 2.75 11.12 -22.02
N THR A 447 2.56 10.17 -21.11
CA THR A 447 3.03 8.78 -21.27
C THR A 447 2.30 8.09 -22.43
N GLN A 448 2.87 7.01 -22.97
CA GLN A 448 2.22 6.24 -24.03
C GLN A 448 0.84 5.71 -23.60
N GLY A 449 0.70 5.22 -22.36
CA GLY A 449 -0.58 4.76 -21.83
C GLY A 449 -1.64 5.87 -21.76
N GLN A 450 -1.25 7.10 -21.44
CA GLN A 450 -2.17 8.25 -21.46
C GLN A 450 -2.60 8.60 -22.89
N LYS A 451 -1.69 8.53 -23.87
CA LYS A 451 -2.02 8.72 -25.29
C LYS A 451 -3.01 7.65 -25.77
N ASP A 452 -2.81 6.39 -25.39
CA ASP A 452 -3.71 5.29 -25.74
C ASP A 452 -5.10 5.46 -25.11
N ASN A 453 -5.17 5.88 -23.84
CA ASN A 453 -6.44 6.20 -23.18
C ASN A 453 -7.17 7.35 -23.88
N ILE A 454 -6.48 8.45 -24.21
CA ILE A 454 -7.08 9.59 -24.92
C ILE A 454 -7.60 9.16 -26.30
N ARG A 455 -6.82 8.38 -27.05
CA ARG A 455 -7.24 7.83 -28.35
C ARG A 455 -8.54 7.06 -28.24
N ASP A 456 -8.61 6.16 -27.26
CA ASP A 456 -9.77 5.31 -27.04
C ASP A 456 -11.01 6.10 -26.60
N ILE A 457 -10.83 7.12 -25.77
CA ILE A 457 -11.89 8.04 -25.37
C ILE A 457 -12.40 8.81 -26.59
N LEU A 458 -11.52 9.33 -27.45
CA LEU A 458 -11.92 9.99 -28.69
C LEU A 458 -12.68 9.06 -29.64
N ILE A 459 -12.33 7.77 -29.70
CA ILE A 459 -13.10 6.76 -30.47
C ILE A 459 -14.50 6.57 -29.87
N TYR A 460 -14.60 6.55 -28.53
CA TYR A 460 -15.87 6.47 -27.83
C TYR A 460 -16.75 7.71 -28.09
N LEU A 461 -16.22 8.92 -27.88
CA LEU A 461 -16.93 10.19 -28.05
C LEU A 461 -17.32 10.45 -29.52
N LYS A 462 -16.52 10.00 -30.48
CA LYS A 462 -16.81 10.09 -31.92
C LYS A 462 -18.13 9.43 -32.34
N LYS A 463 -18.71 8.56 -31.50
CA LYS A 463 -20.03 7.97 -31.73
C LYS A 463 -21.16 8.99 -31.63
N SER A 464 -20.97 10.09 -30.89
CA SER A 464 -21.89 11.24 -30.89
C SER A 464 -21.77 12.00 -32.22
N PRO A 465 -22.89 12.23 -32.94
CA PRO A 465 -22.90 13.00 -34.18
C PRO A 465 -22.29 14.38 -34.04
N GLU A 466 -22.51 15.03 -32.90
CA GLU A 466 -22.11 16.41 -32.60
C GLU A 466 -20.58 16.54 -32.49
N LEU A 467 -19.90 15.52 -31.95
CA LEU A 467 -18.44 15.55 -31.70
C LEU A 467 -17.62 14.85 -32.79
N LYS A 468 -18.28 14.23 -33.78
CA LYS A 468 -17.64 13.33 -34.75
C LYS A 468 -16.48 13.98 -35.53
N GLU A 469 -16.67 15.23 -35.96
CA GLU A 469 -15.67 15.95 -36.76
C GLU A 469 -14.44 16.30 -35.93
N GLU A 470 -14.64 16.93 -34.76
CA GLU A 470 -13.56 17.35 -33.86
C GLU A 470 -12.79 16.13 -33.32
N CYS A 471 -13.48 15.06 -32.90
CA CYS A 471 -12.80 13.83 -32.48
C CYS A 471 -11.99 13.19 -33.63
N THR A 472 -12.48 13.25 -34.87
CA THR A 472 -11.73 12.75 -36.03
C THR A 472 -10.49 13.59 -36.32
N TYR A 473 -10.58 14.91 -36.14
CA TYR A 473 -9.44 15.81 -36.24
C TYR A 473 -8.39 15.49 -35.15
N LEU A 474 -8.80 15.42 -33.88
CA LEU A 474 -7.90 15.13 -32.76
C LEU A 474 -7.21 13.77 -32.87
N LEU A 475 -7.92 12.74 -33.34
CA LEU A 475 -7.31 11.42 -33.60
C LEU A 475 -6.20 11.47 -34.66
N LYS A 476 -6.37 12.30 -35.71
CA LYS A 476 -5.34 12.50 -36.73
C LYS A 476 -4.13 13.22 -36.14
N GLU A 477 -4.35 14.28 -35.36
CA GLU A 477 -3.28 15.04 -34.72
C GLU A 477 -2.49 14.18 -33.71
N LEU A 478 -3.18 13.39 -32.90
CA LEU A 478 -2.55 12.45 -31.96
C LEU A 478 -1.67 11.42 -32.70
N SER A 479 -2.10 10.96 -33.88
CA SER A 479 -1.34 10.03 -34.72
C SER A 479 -0.12 10.67 -35.39
N LYS A 480 -0.22 11.95 -35.82
CA LYS A 480 0.92 12.70 -36.38
C LYS A 480 2.00 12.90 -35.33
N ASN A 481 1.60 13.22 -34.10
CA ASN A 481 2.51 13.46 -32.98
C ASN A 481 3.19 12.19 -32.45
N ALA A 482 2.70 10.99 -32.78
CA ALA A 482 3.36 9.73 -32.45
C ALA A 482 4.59 9.45 -33.35
N ASN A 483 4.60 9.99 -34.57
CA ASN A 483 5.67 9.75 -35.56
C ASN A 483 6.88 10.71 -35.45
N TYR A 484 6.89 11.61 -34.46
CA TYR A 484 7.99 12.58 -34.23
C TYR A 484 8.88 12.22 -33.02
N GLN A 485 8.68 11.04 -32.40
CA GLN A 485 9.47 10.57 -31.24
C GLN A 485 10.32 9.32 -31.52
N GLU A 486 10.43 8.88 -32.78
CA GLU A 486 11.52 8.02 -33.27
C GLU A 486 12.62 8.89 -33.88
#